data_AF-A0A922WQX4-F1
#
_entry.id   AF-A0A922WQX4-F1
#
_cell.length_a   1.000
_cell.length_b   1.000
_cell.length_c   1.000
_cell.angle_alpha   90.00
_cell.angle_beta   90.00
_cell.angle_gamma   90.00
#
_symmetry.space_group_name_H-M   'P 1'
#
loop_
_entity.id
_entity.type
_entity.pdbx_description
1 polymer ?
#
loop_
_entity_poly.entity_id
_entity_poly.type
_entity_poly.pdbx_seq_one_letter_code
_entity_poly.pdbx_strand_id
1 'polypeptide(L)'
;MIAKLTEELAAALHSSGEGELEVVDPDTQRMYVVVDASLHRQAMDALRRQQDRDAIAQGIAEMKAGKGIPLNEAFDDIRADLGLRPRQL
;
A
#
# COMPACT_ATOMS: atom_id res chain seq x y z
N MET A 1 4.74 20.35 1.13
CA MET A 1 5.43 21.19 0.14
C MET A 1 5.24 20.52 -1.22
N ILE A 2 4.82 21.25 -2.26
CA ILE A 2 4.72 20.70 -3.63
C ILE A 2 5.89 21.30 -4.42
N ALA A 3 6.86 20.47 -4.80
CA ALA A 3 7.94 20.88 -5.67
C ALA A 3 7.43 20.94 -7.12
N LYS A 4 7.84 21.97 -7.85
CA LYS A 4 7.59 22.06 -9.29
C LYS A 4 8.75 21.41 -10.04
N LEU A 5 8.45 20.73 -11.14
CA LEU A 5 9.47 20.23 -12.04
C LEU A 5 10.25 21.40 -12.67
N THR A 6 11.54 21.19 -12.90
CA THR A 6 12.34 22.07 -13.76
C THR A 6 11.90 21.89 -15.21
N GLU A 7 12.22 22.84 -16.09
CA GLU A 7 11.90 22.74 -17.52
C GLU A 7 12.53 21.50 -18.16
N GLU A 8 13.77 21.17 -17.79
CA GLU A 8 14.47 19.98 -18.25
C GLU A 8 13.74 18.69 -17.87
N LEU A 9 13.33 18.54 -16.62
CA LEU A 9 12.59 17.37 -16.15
C LEU A 9 11.18 17.29 -16.76
N ALA A 10 10.53 18.43 -16.96
CA ALA A 10 9.25 18.49 -17.64
C ALA A 10 9.38 18.07 -19.11
N ALA A 11 10.40 18.55 -19.82
CA ALA A 11 10.67 18.15 -21.21
C ALA A 11 10.99 16.66 -21.30
N ALA A 12 11.83 16.15 -20.39
CA ALA A 12 12.14 14.73 -20.30
C ALA A 12 10.87 13.90 -20.10
N LEU A 13 10.02 14.27 -19.12
CA LEU A 13 8.76 13.57 -18.85
C LEU A 13 7.80 13.56 -20.06
N HIS A 14 7.65 14.69 -20.76
CA HIS A 14 6.82 14.74 -21.96
C HIS A 14 7.41 13.91 -23.12
N SER A 15 8.74 13.82 -23.21
CA SER A 15 9.42 12.99 -24.21
C SER A 15 9.34 11.49 -23.91
N SER A 16 9.20 11.12 -22.64
CA SER A 16 8.94 9.75 -22.18
C SER A 16 7.54 9.25 -22.55
N GLY A 17 6.65 10.14 -23.01
CA GLY A 17 5.26 9.82 -23.36
C GLY A 17 4.37 9.61 -22.13
N GLU A 18 3.45 8.64 -22.20
CA GLU A 18 2.59 8.24 -21.05
C GLU A 18 3.33 7.34 -20.03
N GLY A 19 4.66 7.26 -20.15
CA GLY A 19 5.50 6.39 -19.34
C GLY A 19 5.97 7.03 -18.03
N GLU A 20 6.95 6.35 -17.43
CA GLU A 20 7.65 6.80 -16.23
C GLU A 20 8.97 7.49 -16.59
N LEU A 21 9.39 8.45 -15.77
CA LEU A 21 10.70 9.08 -15.87
C LEU A 21 11.56 8.67 -14.68
N GLU A 22 12.65 7.98 -14.95
CA GLU A 22 13.69 7.71 -13.96
C GLU A 22 14.56 8.94 -13.76
N VAL A 23 14.74 9.35 -12.51
CA VAL A 23 15.56 10.49 -12.09
C VAL A 23 16.55 10.00 -11.07
N VAL A 24 17.84 10.22 -11.32
CA VAL A 24 18.90 9.87 -10.38
C VAL A 24 19.31 11.12 -9.61
N ASP A 25 19.28 11.04 -8.28
CA ASP A 25 19.89 12.04 -7.42
C ASP A 25 21.43 11.88 -7.50
N PRO A 26 22.16 12.88 -8.03
CA PRO A 26 23.60 12.77 -8.22
C PRO A 26 24.38 12.64 -6.90
N ASP A 27 23.87 13.22 -5.81
CA ASP A 27 24.56 13.26 -4.52
C ASP A 27 24.42 11.93 -3.78
N THR A 28 23.25 11.30 -3.86
CA THR A 28 22.95 10.05 -3.13
C THR A 28 22.98 8.80 -4.02
N GLN A 29 23.08 8.96 -5.34
CA GLN A 29 22.95 7.89 -6.34
C GLN A 29 21.63 7.12 -6.24
N ARG A 30 20.61 7.72 -5.60
CA ARG A 30 19.28 7.11 -5.49
C ARG A 30 18.48 7.38 -6.75
N MET A 31 17.81 6.35 -7.24
CA MET A 31 16.88 6.46 -8.35
C MET A 31 15.47 6.70 -7.82
N TYR A 32 14.81 7.70 -8.42
CA TYR A 32 13.41 8.06 -8.21
C TYR A 32 12.66 7.86 -9.51
N VAL A 33 11.39 7.53 -9.42
CA VAL A 33 10.52 7.38 -10.60
C VAL A 33 9.42 8.42 -10.50
N VAL A 34 9.30 9.25 -11.54
CA VAL A 34 8.26 10.27 -11.67
C VAL A 34 7.21 9.77 -12.64
N VAL A 35 5.96 9.75 -12.19
CA VAL A 35 4.79 9.35 -12.97
C VAL A 35 3.66 10.35 -12.77
N ASP A 36 2.70 10.36 -13.69
CA ASP A 36 1.47 11.13 -13.50
C ASP A 36 0.72 10.67 -12.24
N ALA A 37 0.13 11.62 -11.52
CA ALA A 37 -0.56 11.34 -10.27
C ALA A 37 -1.78 10.43 -10.46
N SER A 38 -2.46 10.49 -11.62
CA SER A 38 -3.56 9.59 -11.93
C SER A 38 -3.06 8.16 -12.18
N LEU A 39 -1.94 8.00 -12.89
CA LEU A 39 -1.30 6.70 -13.11
C LEU A 39 -0.86 6.07 -11.78
N HIS A 40 -0.21 6.85 -10.91
CA HIS A 40 0.15 6.39 -9.56
C HIS A 40 -1.06 5.92 -8.76
N ARG A 41 -2.15 6.71 -8.74
CA ARG A 41 -3.38 6.32 -8.03
C ARG A 41 -3.98 5.03 -8.59
N GLN A 42 -4.06 4.89 -9.91
CA GLN A 42 -4.57 3.68 -10.55
C GLN A 42 -3.72 2.45 -10.20
N ALA A 43 -2.39 2.57 -10.24
CA ALA A 43 -1.47 1.50 -9.87
C ALA A 43 -1.64 1.09 -8.41
N MET A 44 -1.72 2.05 -7.48
CA MET A 44 -1.91 1.78 -6.05
C MET A 44 -3.28 1.15 -5.75
N ASP A 45 -4.34 1.60 -6.43
CA ASP A 45 -5.67 1.00 -6.30
C ASP A 45 -5.70 -0.44 -6.83
N ALA A 46 -5.01 -0.71 -7.94
CA ALA A 46 -4.88 -2.06 -8.48
C ALA A 46 -4.10 -2.98 -7.53
N LEU A 47 -2.97 -2.50 -6.99
CA LEU A 47 -2.17 -3.22 -6.00
C LEU A 47 -2.98 -3.54 -4.75
N ARG A 48 -3.74 -2.57 -4.23
CA ARG A 48 -4.60 -2.78 -3.05
C ARG A 48 -5.65 -3.85 -3.31
N ARG A 49 -6.33 -3.81 -4.46
CA ARG A 49 -7.32 -4.84 -4.83
C ARG A 49 -6.70 -6.22 -4.94
N GLN A 50 -5.46 -6.32 -5.41
CA GLN A 50 -4.74 -7.59 -5.46
C GLN A 50 -4.44 -8.10 -4.04
N GLN A 51 -3.88 -7.26 -3.18
CA GLN A 51 -3.59 -7.60 -1.79
C GLN A 51 -4.85 -8.03 -1.03
N ASP A 52 -5.98 -7.34 -1.24
CA ASP A 52 -7.26 -7.70 -0.64
C ASP A 52 -7.72 -9.10 -1.08
N ARG A 53 -7.56 -9.44 -2.37
CA ARG A 53 -7.89 -10.78 -2.89
C ARG A 53 -7.00 -11.86 -2.28
N ASP A 54 -5.71 -11.59 -2.19
CA ASP A 54 -4.74 -12.53 -1.62
C ASP A 54 -5.02 -12.77 -0.12
N ALA A 55 -5.34 -11.72 0.62
CA ALA A 55 -5.73 -11.82 2.03
C ALA A 55 -7.02 -12.62 2.22
N ILE A 56 -8.04 -12.42 1.37
CA ILE A 56 -9.28 -13.21 1.40
C ILE A 56 -8.99 -14.68 1.10
N ALA A 57 -8.19 -14.95 0.07
CA ALA A 57 -7.83 -16.32 -0.31
C ALA A 57 -7.07 -17.02 0.83
N GLN A 58 -6.14 -16.32 1.49
CA GLN A 58 -5.43 -16.79 2.66
C GLN A 58 -6.38 -17.10 3.82
N GLY A 59 -7.29 -16.17 4.17
CA GLY A 59 -8.26 -16.39 5.25
C GLY A 59 -9.18 -17.59 5.00
N ILE A 60 -9.61 -17.80 3.75
CA ILE A 60 -10.38 -19.00 3.37
C ILE A 60 -9.54 -20.28 3.54
N ALA A 61 -8.26 -20.25 3.17
CA ALA A 61 -7.37 -21.39 3.33
C ALA A 61 -7.12 -21.72 4.82
N GLU A 62 -6.92 -20.70 5.65
CA GLU A 62 -6.76 -20.84 7.10
C GLU A 62 -8.02 -21.43 7.74
N MET A 63 -9.20 -20.90 7.39
CA MET A 63 -10.48 -21.43 7.85
C MET A 63 -10.66 -22.91 7.47
N LYS A 64 -10.35 -23.28 6.21
CA LYS A 64 -10.40 -24.68 5.75
C LYS A 64 -9.41 -25.59 6.49
N ALA A 65 -8.27 -25.05 6.91
CA ALA A 65 -7.28 -25.74 7.71
C ALA A 65 -7.62 -25.78 9.21
N GLY A 66 -8.77 -25.23 9.64
CA GLY A 66 -9.14 -25.12 11.04
C GLY A 66 -8.31 -24.11 11.83
N LYS A 67 -7.57 -23.22 11.15
CA LYS A 67 -6.82 -22.13 11.75
C LYS A 67 -7.76 -20.94 11.92
N GLY A 68 -8.20 -20.71 13.15
CA GLY A 68 -9.02 -19.58 13.53
C GLY A 68 -9.02 -19.44 15.04
N ILE A 69 -9.30 -18.24 15.53
CA ILE A 69 -9.46 -17.97 16.96
C ILE A 69 -10.96 -17.96 17.32
N PRO A 70 -11.34 -18.49 18.49
CA PRO A 70 -12.68 -18.33 19.03
C PRO A 70 -13.07 -16.84 19.12
N LEU A 71 -14.35 -16.56 18.89
CA LEU A 71 -14.86 -15.19 18.89
C LEU A 71 -14.61 -14.46 20.22
N ASN A 72 -14.69 -15.16 21.35
CA ASN A 72 -14.43 -14.58 22.66
C ASN A 72 -12.97 -14.13 22.80
N GLU A 73 -12.02 -14.96 22.36
CA GLU A 73 -10.59 -14.66 22.39
C GLU A 73 -10.28 -13.44 21.50
N ALA A 74 -10.84 -13.40 20.28
CA ALA A 74 -10.71 -12.25 19.39
C ALA A 74 -11.22 -10.94 20.03
N PHE A 75 -12.33 -11.00 20.76
CA PHE A 75 -12.88 -9.82 21.44
C PHE A 75 -12.05 -9.39 22.65
N ASP A 76 -11.40 -10.32 23.34
CA ASP A 76 -10.53 -10.01 24.46
C ASP A 76 -9.24 -9.34 23.96
N ASP A 77 -8.68 -9.81 22.84
CA ASP A 77 -7.53 -9.17 22.18
C ASP A 77 -7.84 -7.73 21.75
N ILE A 78 -8.96 -7.52 21.06
CA ILE A 78 -9.39 -6.17 20.63
C ILE A 78 -9.58 -5.24 21.84
N ARG A 79 -10.11 -5.75 22.96
CA ARG A 79 -10.26 -4.94 24.17
C ARG A 79 -8.92 -4.58 24.79
N ALA A 80 -7.98 -5.52 24.83
CA ALA A 80 -6.63 -5.28 25.34
C ALA A 80 -5.92 -4.18 24.54
N ASP A 81 -5.99 -4.26 23.20
CA ASP A 81 -5.40 -3.25 22.30
C ASP A 81 -6.04 -1.86 22.46
N LEU A 82 -7.32 -1.81 22.77
CA LEU A 82 -8.07 -0.57 23.00
C LEU A 82 -8.05 -0.10 24.47
N GLY A 83 -7.37 -0.80 25.38
CA GLY A 83 -7.32 -0.47 26.81
C GLY A 83 -8.66 -0.60 27.55
N LEU A 84 -9.58 -1.43 27.04
CA LEU A 84 -10.90 -1.67 27.60
C LEU A 84 -10.87 -2.80 28.63
N ARG A 85 -11.78 -2.75 29.62
CA ARG A 85 -11.85 -3.81 30.66
C ARG A 85 -12.28 -5.16 30.05
N PRO A 86 -11.75 -6.29 30.55
CA PRO A 86 -12.16 -7.63 30.11
C PRO A 86 -13.65 -7.87 30.33
N ARG A 87 -14.24 -8.73 29.51
CA ARG A 87 -15.66 -9.10 29.63
C ARG A 87 -15.88 -9.88 30.94
N GLN A 88 -16.70 -9.34 31.85
CA GLN A 88 -17.16 -10.10 33.02
C GLN A 88 -18.17 -11.14 32.54
N LEU A 89 -17.87 -12.42 32.79
CA LEU A 89 -18.75 -13.57 32.53
C LEU A 89 -19.82 -13.68 33.62
#